data_AF-A0A517Y9F3-F1
#
_entry.id   AF-A0A517Y9F3-F1
#
_cell.length_a   1.000
_cell.length_b   1.000
_cell.length_c   1.000
_cell.angle_alpha   90.00
_cell.angle_beta   90.00
_cell.angle_gamma   90.00
#
_symmetry.space_group_name_H-M   'P 1'
#
loop_
_entity.id
_entity.type
_entity.pdbx_description
1 polymer ?
#
loop_
_entity_poly.entity_id
_entity_poly.type
_entity_poly.pdbx_seq_one_letter_code
_entity_poly.pdbx_strand_id
1 'polypeptide(L)'
;MTPAERTAALRAIDANFNRAVEGLRVVEDQARFVLNDGFLAGSCKQLRHDLTTALQSVCGSEQDRYAARDTLADVGTAITSPQETERQSLAQLAAANWQRVSQALRVIEEFAKLLGVSGSPFESFRYQTYTLAKAFVLNERSQQTWLGRQLYVLIDGESSEAEFAKLAQTLIEAGVHVLQLRDKRLDDRALLARGIHLRKLIDETASSDPKPLFIMNDRPDLAILTRADGVHVGQDELPVSEVRRLVGTTMQIGVSTHNLTQARAAVLAGADYLGCGPTFPSGTKHFADFPGTAFLQQVAAELSLPAFAIGGITLSNLSAVQATGFTRVAVSGVISQSIDPAAEVQRLLAALRS
;
A
#
# COMPACT_ATOMS: atom_id res chain seq x y z
N MET A 1 11.11 41.88 -15.26
CA MET A 1 10.53 41.91 -13.91
C MET A 1 11.17 43.05 -13.13
N THR A 2 10.37 43.94 -12.57
CA THR A 2 10.83 45.05 -11.71
C THR A 2 11.32 44.54 -10.36
N PRO A 3 12.12 45.32 -9.60
CA PRO A 3 12.50 44.95 -8.22
C PRO A 3 11.28 44.69 -7.33
N ALA A 4 10.22 45.48 -7.45
CA ALA A 4 8.98 45.30 -6.68
C ALA A 4 8.26 43.98 -7.01
N GLU A 5 8.14 43.65 -8.31
CA GLU A 5 7.58 42.36 -8.74
C GLU A 5 8.42 41.18 -8.26
N ARG A 6 9.76 41.33 -8.27
CA ARG A 6 10.67 40.30 -7.74
C ARG A 6 10.46 40.08 -6.25
N THR A 7 10.39 41.16 -5.46
CA THR A 7 10.14 41.08 -4.02
C THR A 7 8.79 40.43 -3.72
N ALA A 8 7.74 40.80 -4.46
CA ALA A 8 6.42 40.18 -4.30
C ALA A 8 6.45 38.66 -4.62
N ALA A 9 7.15 38.25 -5.67
CA ALA A 9 7.30 36.84 -6.01
C ALA A 9 8.08 36.06 -4.93
N LEU A 10 9.16 36.62 -4.40
CA LEU A 10 9.93 36.01 -3.31
C LEU A 10 9.10 35.86 -2.03
N ARG A 11 8.28 36.86 -1.67
CA ARG A 11 7.34 36.78 -0.54
C ARG A 11 6.34 35.63 -0.69
N ALA A 12 5.72 35.53 -1.86
CA ALA A 12 4.74 34.48 -2.14
C ALA A 12 5.38 33.09 -2.09
N ILE A 13 6.58 32.93 -2.64
CA ILE A 13 7.31 31.67 -2.61
C ILE A 13 7.70 31.29 -1.18
N ASP A 14 8.26 32.21 -0.39
CA ASP A 14 8.69 31.94 1.00
C ASP A 14 7.52 31.53 1.90
N ALA A 15 6.39 32.23 1.83
CA ALA A 15 5.20 31.88 2.58
C ALA A 15 4.65 30.49 2.23
N ASN A 16 4.63 30.13 0.95
CA ASN A 16 4.14 28.82 0.52
C ASN A 16 5.16 27.70 0.74
N PHE A 17 6.46 28.00 0.71
CA PHE A 17 7.48 27.04 1.13
C PHE A 17 7.28 26.62 2.58
N ASN A 18 7.07 27.58 3.49
CA ASN A 18 6.79 27.28 4.90
C ASN A 18 5.55 26.39 5.04
N ARG A 19 4.45 26.73 4.36
CA ARG A 19 3.22 25.91 4.35
C ARG A 19 3.45 24.50 3.83
N ALA A 20 4.21 24.34 2.75
CA ALA A 20 4.51 23.03 2.18
C ALA A 20 5.35 22.17 3.14
N VAL A 21 6.40 22.75 3.73
CA VAL A 21 7.29 22.06 4.66
C VAL A 21 6.56 21.69 5.96
N GLU A 22 5.72 22.58 6.49
CA GLU A 22 4.88 22.30 7.67
C GLU A 22 3.86 21.21 7.39
N GLY A 23 3.16 21.28 6.24
CA GLY A 23 2.24 20.23 5.82
C GLY A 23 2.93 18.88 5.67
N LEU A 24 4.13 18.84 5.10
CA LEU A 24 4.96 17.64 4.97
C LEU A 24 5.36 17.07 6.34
N ARG A 25 5.69 17.91 7.34
CA ARG A 25 5.98 17.44 8.71
C ARG A 25 4.77 16.76 9.34
N VAL A 26 3.57 17.31 9.16
CA VAL A 26 2.36 16.71 9.73
C VAL A 26 2.09 15.32 9.12
N VAL A 27 2.22 15.16 7.80
CA VAL A 27 2.00 13.85 7.15
C VAL A 27 3.16 12.87 7.37
N GLU A 28 4.39 13.37 7.55
CA GLU A 28 5.55 12.58 8.02
C GLU A 28 5.25 11.96 9.40
N ASP A 29 4.76 12.77 10.34
CA ASP A 29 4.40 12.30 11.69
C ASP A 29 3.18 11.37 11.68
N GLN A 30 2.20 11.60 10.81
CA GLN A 30 1.10 10.66 10.60
C GLN A 30 1.59 9.30 10.08
N ALA A 31 2.49 9.29 9.09
CA ALA A 31 3.07 8.05 8.59
C ALA A 31 3.84 7.32 9.70
N ARG A 32 4.62 8.07 10.50
CA ARG A 32 5.46 7.51 11.56
C ARG A 32 4.68 7.01 12.77
N PHE A 33 3.75 7.78 13.30
CA PHE A 33 3.12 7.53 14.60
C PHE A 33 1.72 6.94 14.50
N VAL A 34 1.07 7.05 13.35
CA VAL A 34 -0.28 6.48 13.13
C VAL A 34 -0.18 5.21 12.30
N LEU A 35 0.44 5.28 11.11
CA LEU A 35 0.61 4.09 10.27
C LEU A 35 1.75 3.18 10.73
N ASN A 36 2.70 3.70 11.50
CA ASN A 36 3.96 3.02 11.83
C ASN A 36 4.75 2.61 10.56
N ASP A 37 4.75 3.49 9.55
CA ASP A 37 5.37 3.25 8.24
C ASP A 37 6.67 4.05 8.08
N GLY A 38 7.81 3.37 8.18
CA GLY A 38 9.13 3.96 8.04
C GLY A 38 9.43 4.45 6.63
N PHE A 39 8.93 3.75 5.61
CA PHE A 39 9.15 4.10 4.20
C PHE A 39 8.41 5.39 3.82
N LEU A 40 7.12 5.50 4.13
CA LEU A 40 6.33 6.68 3.84
C LEU A 40 6.80 7.88 4.66
N ALA A 41 7.15 7.69 5.94
CA ALA A 41 7.75 8.75 6.76
C ALA A 41 9.10 9.22 6.16
N GLY A 42 9.97 8.28 5.79
CA GLY A 42 11.23 8.56 5.12
C GLY A 42 11.07 9.30 3.79
N SER A 43 10.06 8.92 3.01
CA SER A 43 9.74 9.58 1.74
C SER A 43 9.23 11.01 1.92
N CYS A 44 8.40 11.27 2.94
CA CYS A 44 7.98 12.63 3.30
C CYS A 44 9.16 13.49 3.76
N LYS A 45 10.05 12.93 4.58
CA LYS A 45 11.28 13.58 5.04
C LYS A 45 12.21 13.92 3.86
N GLN A 46 12.38 12.99 2.92
CA GLN A 46 13.22 13.20 1.74
C GLN A 46 12.63 14.31 0.85
N LEU A 47 11.33 14.25 0.55
CA LEU A 47 10.65 15.29 -0.23
C LEU A 47 10.81 16.68 0.41
N ARG A 48 10.73 16.76 1.74
CA ARG A 48 10.96 18.01 2.49
C ARG A 48 12.40 18.51 2.36
N HIS A 49 13.38 17.63 2.39
CA HIS A 49 14.79 17.97 2.17
C HIS A 49 15.02 18.45 0.73
N ASP A 50 14.54 17.70 -0.26
CA ASP A 50 14.69 18.02 -1.68
C ASP A 50 14.03 19.35 -2.03
N LEU A 51 12.85 19.64 -1.46
CA LEU A 51 12.16 20.92 -1.61
C LEU A 51 13.01 22.08 -1.06
N THR A 52 13.68 21.88 0.09
CA THR A 52 14.56 22.90 0.68
C THR A 52 15.75 23.21 -0.22
N THR A 53 16.39 22.16 -0.76
CA THR A 53 17.52 22.28 -1.68
C THR A 53 17.11 22.96 -2.99
N ALA A 54 15.96 22.58 -3.57
CA ALA A 54 15.44 23.19 -4.78
C ALA A 54 15.06 24.66 -4.59
N LEU A 55 14.57 25.05 -3.41
CA LEU A 55 14.24 26.45 -3.14
C LEU A 55 15.48 27.34 -3.18
N GLN A 56 16.62 26.85 -2.67
CA GLN A 56 17.89 27.57 -2.69
C GLN A 56 18.38 27.82 -4.12
N SER A 57 18.22 26.86 -5.03
CA SER A 57 18.64 27.04 -6.43
C SER A 57 17.74 27.99 -7.22
N VAL A 58 16.45 28.10 -6.85
CA VAL A 58 15.45 28.92 -7.56
C VAL A 58 15.41 30.36 -7.03
N CYS A 59 15.43 30.55 -5.72
CA CYS A 59 15.12 31.83 -5.10
C CYS A 59 16.37 32.65 -4.70
N GLY A 60 17.56 32.14 -4.98
CA GLY A 60 18.81 32.75 -4.54
C GLY A 60 19.08 32.52 -3.05
N SER A 61 19.77 33.47 -2.42
CA SER A 61 20.20 33.31 -1.04
C SER A 61 19.01 33.31 -0.08
N GLU A 62 19.17 32.63 1.06
CA GLU A 62 18.18 32.70 2.14
C GLU A 62 18.01 34.16 2.63
N GLN A 63 19.07 34.96 2.57
CA GLN A 63 19.05 36.39 2.93
C GLN A 63 18.10 37.20 2.04
N ASP A 64 18.05 36.93 0.73
CA ASP A 64 17.16 37.62 -0.19
C ASP A 64 15.68 37.36 0.15
N ARG A 65 15.35 36.13 0.56
CA ARG A 65 13.99 35.78 0.99
C ARG A 65 13.62 36.45 2.31
N TYR A 66 14.53 36.47 3.28
CA TYR A 66 14.30 37.19 4.54
C TYR A 66 14.14 38.69 4.32
N ALA A 67 14.97 39.30 3.47
CA ALA A 67 14.88 40.72 3.14
C ALA A 67 13.58 41.08 2.41
N ALA A 68 12.97 40.13 1.71
CA ALA A 68 11.68 40.32 1.05
C ALA A 68 10.48 40.26 2.02
N ARG A 69 10.63 39.69 3.23
CA ARG A 69 9.51 39.57 4.19
C ARG A 69 9.05 40.93 4.70
N ASP A 70 7.74 41.04 4.89
CA ASP A 70 7.09 42.25 5.38
C ASP A 70 5.81 41.88 6.14
N THR A 71 5.98 41.03 7.16
CA THR A 71 4.88 40.48 7.95
C THR A 71 4.05 41.56 8.67
N LEU A 72 4.66 42.72 8.96
CA LEU A 72 3.98 43.84 9.62
C LEU A 72 2.98 44.55 8.69
N ALA A 73 3.26 44.61 7.38
CA ALA A 73 2.36 45.21 6.40
C ALA A 73 1.68 44.16 5.49
N ASP A 74 1.90 42.86 5.72
CA ASP A 74 1.20 41.78 5.03
C ASP A 74 -0.31 41.90 5.27
N VAL A 75 -1.07 42.03 4.18
CA VAL A 75 -2.53 42.06 4.22
C VAL A 75 -3.09 40.63 4.36
N GLY A 76 -4.26 40.52 4.98
CA GLY A 76 -4.98 39.24 5.06
C GLY A 76 -4.55 38.31 6.19
N THR A 77 -3.67 38.76 7.10
CA THR A 77 -3.20 37.98 8.27
C THR A 77 -4.30 37.68 9.30
N ALA A 78 -5.39 38.44 9.30
CA ALA A 78 -6.56 38.23 10.14
C ALA A 78 -7.72 37.53 9.41
N ILE A 79 -7.56 37.16 8.14
CA ILE A 79 -8.59 36.44 7.38
C ILE A 79 -8.62 35.01 7.92
N THR A 80 -9.74 34.65 8.55
CA THR A 80 -10.01 33.30 9.04
C THR A 80 -11.28 32.77 8.40
N SER A 81 -11.36 31.45 8.25
CA SER A 81 -12.59 30.78 7.86
C SER A 81 -13.19 30.06 9.07
N PRO A 82 -14.52 30.08 9.28
CA PRO A 82 -15.18 29.29 10.32
C PRO A 82 -14.85 27.78 10.26
N GLN A 83 -14.38 27.29 9.11
CA GLN A 83 -13.99 25.90 8.88
C GLN A 83 -12.54 25.59 9.32
N GLU A 84 -11.76 26.57 9.78
CA GLU A 84 -10.37 26.35 10.22
C GLU A 84 -10.26 25.65 11.58
N THR A 85 -11.30 25.68 12.40
CA THR A 85 -11.25 25.31 13.82
C THR A 85 -11.65 23.86 14.13
N GLU A 86 -12.17 23.10 13.18
CA GLU A 86 -12.60 21.72 13.43
C GLU A 86 -11.83 20.71 12.56
N ARG A 87 -11.04 19.85 13.22
CA ARG A 87 -10.58 18.58 12.64
C ARG A 87 -11.13 17.45 13.49
N GLN A 88 -11.95 16.60 12.91
CA GLN A 88 -12.71 15.58 13.65
C GLN A 88 -12.00 14.21 13.67
N SER A 89 -10.96 14.00 12.85
CA SER A 89 -10.20 12.74 12.82
C SER A 89 -8.76 12.88 12.29
N LEU A 90 -7.93 11.87 12.56
CA LEU A 90 -6.56 11.75 12.02
C LEU A 90 -6.56 11.66 10.48
N ALA A 91 -7.55 10.99 9.89
CA ALA A 91 -7.71 10.91 8.44
C ALA A 91 -8.00 12.29 7.82
N GLN A 92 -8.89 13.09 8.42
CA GLN A 92 -9.14 14.47 7.99
C GLN A 92 -7.90 15.36 8.15
N LEU A 93 -7.14 15.16 9.24
CA LEU A 93 -5.88 15.85 9.49
C LEU A 93 -4.84 15.55 8.39
N ALA A 94 -4.65 14.29 8.02
CA ALA A 94 -3.75 13.89 6.94
C ALA A 94 -4.21 14.45 5.58
N ALA A 95 -5.49 14.26 5.22
CA ALA A 95 -6.05 14.72 3.95
C ALA A 95 -5.90 16.25 3.76
N ALA A 96 -6.20 17.03 4.78
CA ALA A 96 -6.06 18.48 4.72
C ALA A 96 -4.60 18.93 4.54
N ASN A 97 -3.64 18.24 5.16
CA ASN A 97 -2.23 18.57 4.98
C ASN A 97 -1.69 18.14 3.60
N TRP A 98 -2.10 16.99 3.06
CA TRP A 98 -1.78 16.62 1.69
C TRP A 98 -2.29 17.65 0.66
N GLN A 99 -3.51 18.17 0.86
CA GLN A 99 -4.06 19.23 0.04
C GLN A 99 -3.28 20.54 0.18
N ARG A 100 -2.95 20.96 1.41
CA ARG A 100 -2.15 22.18 1.65
C ARG A 100 -0.77 22.10 0.99
N VAL A 101 -0.07 20.97 1.10
CA VAL A 101 1.23 20.77 0.45
C VAL A 101 1.08 20.93 -1.07
N SER A 102 0.07 20.28 -1.65
CA SER A 102 -0.19 20.35 -3.09
C SER A 102 -0.49 21.76 -3.60
N GLN A 103 -1.32 22.50 -2.87
CA GLN A 103 -1.67 23.88 -3.18
C GLN A 103 -0.46 24.82 -3.03
N ALA A 104 0.30 24.67 -1.95
CA ALA A 104 1.50 25.45 -1.71
C ALA A 104 2.55 25.23 -2.80
N LEU A 105 2.81 23.98 -3.20
CA LEU A 105 3.71 23.66 -4.30
C LEU A 105 3.24 24.26 -5.64
N ARG A 106 1.92 24.28 -5.89
CA ARG A 106 1.36 24.93 -7.07
C ARG A 106 1.62 26.44 -7.08
N VAL A 107 1.46 27.11 -5.94
CA VAL A 107 1.76 28.54 -5.83
C VAL A 107 3.26 28.80 -6.06
N ILE A 108 4.14 28.01 -5.45
CA ILE A 108 5.60 28.12 -5.66
C ILE A 108 5.94 27.95 -7.14
N GLU A 109 5.37 26.93 -7.80
CA GLU A 109 5.57 26.66 -9.23
C GLU A 109 5.22 27.87 -10.11
N GLU A 110 4.07 28.51 -9.86
CA GLU A 110 3.63 29.67 -10.66
C GLU A 110 4.49 30.91 -10.41
N PHE A 111 4.80 31.24 -9.16
CA PHE A 111 5.63 32.41 -8.85
C PHE A 111 7.09 32.22 -9.28
N ALA A 112 7.62 30.99 -9.25
CA ALA A 112 8.97 30.70 -9.73
C ALA A 112 9.15 31.02 -11.23
N LYS A 113 8.08 30.92 -12.04
CA LYS A 113 8.11 31.28 -13.47
C LYS A 113 8.40 32.77 -13.66
N LEU A 114 7.94 33.64 -12.76
CA LEU A 114 8.25 35.09 -12.79
C LEU A 114 9.73 35.38 -12.54
N LEU A 115 10.41 34.49 -11.81
CA LEU A 115 11.85 34.59 -11.55
C LEU A 115 12.70 34.08 -12.73
N GLY A 116 12.09 33.68 -13.84
CA GLY A 116 12.78 33.17 -15.03
C GLY A 116 13.17 31.69 -14.94
N VAL A 117 12.62 30.95 -13.98
CA VAL A 117 12.89 29.52 -13.83
C VAL A 117 11.94 28.72 -14.71
N SER A 118 12.38 28.36 -15.91
CA SER A 118 11.69 27.41 -16.78
C SER A 118 11.98 25.97 -16.35
N GLY A 119 10.96 25.11 -16.26
CA GLY A 119 11.13 23.69 -15.88
C GLY A 119 11.40 23.46 -14.40
N SER A 120 10.78 24.25 -13.52
CA SER A 120 11.04 24.18 -12.07
C SER A 120 10.73 22.79 -11.48
N PRO A 121 11.53 22.29 -10.52
CA PRO A 121 11.33 20.97 -9.91
C PRO A 121 10.03 20.85 -9.11
N PHE A 122 9.32 21.96 -8.86
CA PHE A 122 8.10 22.00 -8.05
C PHE A 122 6.94 21.24 -8.67
N GLU A 123 6.87 21.12 -10.00
CA GLU A 123 5.88 20.26 -10.65
C GLU A 123 6.12 18.79 -10.29
N SER A 124 7.39 18.34 -10.33
CA SER A 124 7.77 16.98 -9.92
C SER A 124 7.43 16.72 -8.46
N PHE A 125 7.76 17.64 -7.55
CA PHE A 125 7.42 17.53 -6.13
C PHE A 125 5.91 17.45 -5.90
N ARG A 126 5.10 18.14 -6.72
CA ARG A 126 3.64 18.07 -6.65
C ARG A 126 3.13 16.68 -7.05
N TYR A 127 3.65 16.07 -8.12
CA TYR A 127 3.29 14.70 -8.49
C TYR A 127 3.79 13.65 -7.48
N GLN A 128 4.98 13.84 -6.90
CA GLN A 128 5.47 13.01 -5.79
C GLN A 128 4.55 13.10 -4.59
N THR A 129 4.08 14.31 -4.24
CA THR A 129 3.08 14.52 -3.17
C THR A 129 1.80 13.73 -3.45
N TYR A 130 1.27 13.73 -4.67
CA TYR A 130 0.09 12.94 -5.02
C TYR A 130 0.32 11.43 -4.89
N THR A 131 1.50 10.97 -5.27
CA THR A 131 1.88 9.56 -5.17
C THR A 131 1.95 9.11 -3.72
N LEU A 132 2.57 9.92 -2.85
CA LEU A 132 2.66 9.64 -1.42
C LEU A 132 1.29 9.73 -0.73
N ALA A 133 0.48 10.73 -1.06
CA ALA A 133 -0.88 10.86 -0.53
C ALA A 133 -1.75 9.64 -0.89
N LYS A 134 -1.67 9.17 -2.15
CA LYS A 134 -2.35 7.94 -2.59
C LYS A 134 -1.88 6.73 -1.80
N ALA A 135 -0.56 6.53 -1.68
CA ALA A 135 0.01 5.40 -0.95
C ALA A 135 -0.40 5.39 0.52
N PHE A 136 -0.39 6.56 1.19
CA PHE A 136 -0.83 6.73 2.56
C PHE A 136 -2.30 6.29 2.75
N VAL A 137 -3.22 6.85 1.95
CA VAL A 137 -4.66 6.60 2.08
C VAL A 137 -5.00 5.14 1.77
N LEU A 138 -4.36 4.56 0.74
CA LEU A 138 -4.58 3.16 0.40
C LEU A 138 -4.04 2.22 1.48
N ASN A 139 -2.89 2.54 2.09
CA ASN A 139 -2.34 1.75 3.18
C ASN A 139 -3.28 1.78 4.41
N GLU A 140 -3.73 2.96 4.85
CA GLU A 140 -4.68 3.09 5.97
C GLU A 140 -5.94 2.23 5.76
N ARG A 141 -6.54 2.32 4.56
CA ARG A 141 -7.70 1.50 4.18
C ARG A 141 -7.39 0.00 4.18
N SER A 142 -6.21 -0.36 3.70
CA SER A 142 -5.77 -1.75 3.62
C SER A 142 -5.59 -2.34 5.01
N GLN A 143 -4.97 -1.62 5.94
CA GLN A 143 -4.82 -2.10 7.32
C GLN A 143 -6.18 -2.45 7.96
N GLN A 144 -7.23 -1.67 7.68
CA GLN A 144 -8.59 -1.98 8.15
C GLN A 144 -9.17 -3.24 7.47
N THR A 145 -9.03 -3.35 6.15
CA THR A 145 -9.55 -4.50 5.38
C THR A 145 -8.88 -5.82 5.81
N TRP A 146 -7.58 -5.76 6.10
CA TRP A 146 -6.74 -6.92 6.44
C TRP A 146 -6.57 -7.11 7.96
N LEU A 147 -7.33 -6.38 8.78
CA LEU A 147 -7.36 -6.57 10.23
C LEU A 147 -7.90 -7.97 10.56
N GLY A 148 -7.25 -8.65 11.50
CA GLY A 148 -7.63 -10.00 11.95
C GLY A 148 -7.33 -11.13 10.94
N ARG A 149 -6.82 -10.82 9.74
CA ARG A 149 -6.57 -11.81 8.68
C ARG A 149 -5.11 -12.21 8.63
N GLN A 150 -4.79 -13.37 9.23
CA GLN A 150 -3.41 -13.86 9.37
C GLN A 150 -3.07 -15.06 8.49
N LEU A 151 -4.08 -15.80 8.02
CA LEU A 151 -3.88 -17.06 7.29
C LEU A 151 -4.50 -16.97 5.91
N TYR A 152 -3.64 -17.04 4.91
CA TYR A 152 -3.99 -17.01 3.51
C TYR A 152 -3.69 -18.38 2.89
N VAL A 153 -4.68 -19.01 2.26
CA VAL A 153 -4.51 -20.32 1.65
C VAL A 153 -4.71 -20.23 0.14
N LEU A 154 -3.74 -20.74 -0.61
CA LEU A 154 -3.81 -20.88 -2.05
C LEU A 154 -4.28 -22.30 -2.39
N ILE A 155 -5.40 -22.39 -3.08
CA ILE A 155 -5.99 -23.65 -3.53
C ILE A 155 -5.98 -23.72 -5.06
N ASP A 156 -5.78 -24.91 -5.61
CA ASP A 156 -5.98 -25.15 -7.03
C ASP A 156 -7.46 -25.46 -7.31
N GLY A 157 -7.80 -25.71 -8.59
CA GLY A 157 -9.18 -25.94 -9.01
C GLY A 157 -9.63 -27.39 -8.89
N GLU A 158 -8.78 -28.25 -8.32
CA GLU A 158 -8.91 -29.70 -8.21
C GLU A 158 -9.21 -30.42 -9.54
N SER A 159 -9.29 -31.75 -9.51
CA SER A 159 -9.58 -32.53 -10.72
C SER A 159 -11.05 -32.45 -11.13
N SER A 160 -11.94 -32.16 -10.17
CA SER A 160 -13.39 -32.05 -10.38
C SER A 160 -14.01 -30.92 -9.55
N GLU A 161 -15.23 -30.52 -9.93
CA GLU A 161 -15.95 -29.44 -9.21
C GLU A 161 -16.35 -29.85 -7.80
N ALA A 162 -16.71 -31.12 -7.63
CA ALA A 162 -17.11 -31.66 -6.34
C ALA A 162 -15.94 -31.68 -5.36
N GLU A 163 -14.75 -32.06 -5.81
CA GLU A 163 -13.53 -32.05 -4.98
C GLU A 163 -13.15 -30.62 -4.59
N PHE A 164 -13.16 -29.70 -5.55
CA PHE A 164 -12.90 -28.28 -5.28
C PHE A 164 -13.89 -27.72 -4.26
N ALA A 165 -15.19 -27.92 -4.47
CA ALA A 165 -16.24 -27.42 -3.58
C ALA A 165 -16.09 -27.99 -2.17
N LYS A 166 -15.80 -29.29 -2.06
CA LYS A 166 -15.55 -29.96 -0.78
C LYS A 166 -14.33 -29.37 -0.07
N LEU A 167 -13.21 -29.18 -0.77
CA LEU A 167 -12.00 -28.56 -0.19
C LEU A 167 -12.29 -27.13 0.27
N ALA A 168 -12.86 -26.29 -0.61
CA ALA A 168 -13.19 -24.91 -0.29
C ALA A 168 -14.10 -24.82 0.94
N GLN A 169 -15.16 -25.63 0.99
CA GLN A 169 -16.07 -25.70 2.14
C GLN A 169 -15.34 -26.14 3.41
N THR A 170 -14.51 -27.18 3.33
CA THR A 170 -13.70 -27.67 4.47
C THR A 170 -12.81 -26.56 5.05
N LEU A 171 -12.16 -25.77 4.19
CA LEU A 171 -11.28 -24.68 4.64
C LEU A 171 -12.05 -23.50 5.22
N ILE A 172 -13.21 -23.16 4.64
CA ILE A 172 -14.11 -22.11 5.14
C ILE A 172 -14.63 -22.48 6.54
N GLU A 173 -15.11 -23.71 6.72
CA GLU A 173 -15.59 -24.21 8.02
C GLU A 173 -14.48 -24.31 9.07
N ALA A 174 -13.23 -24.55 8.64
CA ALA A 174 -12.06 -24.51 9.50
C ALA A 174 -11.64 -23.10 9.94
N GLY A 175 -12.25 -22.05 9.38
CA GLY A 175 -12.01 -20.65 9.76
C GLY A 175 -10.89 -19.96 8.99
N VAL A 176 -10.58 -20.40 7.77
CA VAL A 176 -9.57 -19.73 6.92
C VAL A 176 -9.94 -18.26 6.67
N HIS A 177 -8.96 -17.36 6.73
CA HIS A 177 -9.23 -15.92 6.57
C HIS A 177 -9.27 -15.48 5.10
N VAL A 178 -8.47 -16.13 4.23
CA VAL A 178 -8.33 -15.76 2.83
C VAL A 178 -8.14 -17.01 1.99
N LEU A 179 -8.90 -17.13 0.92
CA LEU A 179 -8.77 -18.17 -0.09
C LEU A 179 -8.40 -17.53 -1.43
N GLN A 180 -7.31 -18.02 -2.02
CA GLN A 180 -6.93 -17.66 -3.37
C GLN A 180 -7.11 -18.84 -4.31
N LEU A 181 -7.94 -18.64 -5.33
CA LEU A 181 -8.07 -19.60 -6.41
C LEU A 181 -6.90 -19.43 -7.38
N ARG A 182 -6.03 -20.44 -7.43
CA ARG A 182 -4.81 -20.45 -8.23
C ARG A 182 -4.62 -21.81 -8.89
N ASP A 183 -5.20 -21.96 -10.08
CA ASP A 183 -4.91 -23.08 -10.96
C ASP A 183 -4.39 -22.59 -12.31
N LYS A 184 -3.16 -22.96 -12.66
CA LYS A 184 -2.54 -22.60 -13.94
C LYS A 184 -2.82 -23.62 -15.06
N ARG A 185 -3.54 -24.70 -14.76
CA ARG A 185 -3.87 -25.79 -15.69
C ARG A 185 -5.30 -25.69 -16.21
N LEU A 186 -6.22 -25.16 -15.40
CA LEU A 186 -7.61 -24.97 -15.82
C LEU A 186 -7.72 -23.95 -16.95
N ASP A 187 -8.64 -24.20 -17.87
CA ASP A 187 -9.06 -23.19 -18.83
C ASP A 187 -9.94 -22.11 -18.16
N ASP A 188 -10.16 -21.02 -18.88
CA ASP A 188 -10.92 -19.87 -18.38
C ASP A 188 -12.35 -20.23 -17.97
N ARG A 189 -13.00 -21.16 -18.66
CA ARG A 189 -14.39 -21.55 -18.37
C ARG A 189 -14.46 -22.33 -17.06
N ALA A 190 -13.56 -23.29 -16.87
CA ALA A 190 -13.47 -24.07 -15.65
C ALA A 190 -13.06 -23.17 -14.47
N LEU A 191 -12.07 -22.30 -14.66
CA LEU A 191 -11.61 -21.37 -13.63
C LEU A 191 -12.73 -20.39 -13.21
N LEU A 192 -13.50 -19.87 -14.17
CA LEU A 192 -14.67 -19.03 -13.91
C LEU A 192 -15.73 -19.79 -13.10
N ALA A 193 -16.05 -21.03 -13.49
CA ALA A 193 -17.02 -21.85 -12.77
C ALA A 193 -16.60 -22.10 -11.31
N ARG A 194 -15.32 -22.43 -11.08
CA ARG A 194 -14.75 -22.59 -9.73
C ARG A 194 -14.83 -21.30 -8.92
N GLY A 195 -14.52 -20.16 -9.54
CA GLY A 195 -14.61 -18.86 -8.87
C GLY A 195 -16.05 -18.48 -8.48
N ILE A 196 -17.03 -18.71 -9.36
CA ILE A 196 -18.46 -18.50 -9.04
C ILE A 196 -18.89 -19.39 -7.88
N HIS A 197 -18.50 -20.66 -7.89
CA HIS A 197 -18.81 -21.60 -6.81
C HIS A 197 -18.19 -21.14 -5.48
N LEU A 198 -16.91 -20.76 -5.48
CA LEU A 198 -16.23 -20.26 -4.27
C LEU A 198 -16.91 -19.01 -3.70
N ARG A 199 -17.27 -18.04 -4.55
CA ARG A 199 -18.02 -16.85 -4.13
C ARG A 199 -19.33 -17.23 -3.43
N LYS A 200 -20.06 -18.20 -3.99
CA LYS A 200 -21.31 -18.70 -3.42
C LYS A 200 -21.10 -19.30 -2.03
N LEU A 201 -20.13 -20.20 -1.86
CA LEU A 201 -19.84 -20.82 -0.55
C LEU A 201 -19.50 -19.77 0.52
N ILE A 202 -18.68 -18.77 0.16
CA ILE A 202 -18.32 -17.71 1.10
C ILE A 202 -19.53 -16.83 1.43
N ASP A 203 -20.43 -16.55 0.48
CA ASP A 203 -21.65 -15.77 0.74
C ASP A 203 -22.67 -16.48 1.62
N GLU A 204 -22.72 -17.81 1.56
CA GLU A 204 -23.57 -18.65 2.41
C GLU A 204 -23.02 -18.77 3.84
N THR A 205 -21.76 -18.40 4.07
CA THR A 205 -21.13 -18.43 5.40
C THR A 205 -21.45 -17.15 6.18
N ALA A 206 -22.66 -17.07 6.75
CA ALA A 206 -23.14 -15.90 7.47
C ALA A 206 -22.48 -15.68 8.86
N SER A 207 -21.79 -16.68 9.41
CA SER A 207 -21.35 -16.71 10.81
C SER A 207 -19.84 -16.55 11.04
N SER A 208 -19.04 -16.33 9.98
CA SER A 208 -17.59 -16.16 10.12
C SER A 208 -17.23 -14.71 10.41
N ASP A 209 -16.50 -14.47 11.51
CA ASP A 209 -15.90 -13.18 11.84
C ASP A 209 -14.38 -13.35 12.03
N PRO A 210 -13.53 -12.85 11.10
CA PRO A 210 -13.92 -12.17 9.86
C PRO A 210 -14.41 -13.14 8.77
N LYS A 211 -15.34 -12.69 7.92
CA LYS A 211 -15.73 -13.39 6.68
C LYS A 211 -14.49 -13.62 5.79
N PRO A 212 -14.29 -14.84 5.24
CA PRO A 212 -13.17 -15.14 4.37
C PRO A 212 -13.17 -14.24 3.13
N LEU A 213 -11.98 -13.79 2.71
CA LEU A 213 -11.82 -13.08 1.44
C LEU A 213 -11.52 -14.06 0.31
N PHE A 214 -12.12 -13.82 -0.85
CA PHE A 214 -11.81 -14.50 -2.10
C PHE A 214 -10.88 -13.68 -2.96
N ILE A 215 -9.70 -14.22 -3.28
CA ILE A 215 -8.73 -13.63 -4.20
C ILE A 215 -8.62 -14.47 -5.49
N MET A 216 -8.67 -13.81 -6.64
CA MET A 216 -8.35 -14.42 -7.93
C MET A 216 -6.84 -14.29 -8.22
N ASN A 217 -6.19 -15.36 -8.66
CA ASN A 217 -4.79 -15.31 -9.08
C ASN A 217 -4.65 -14.84 -10.55
N ASP A 218 -3.74 -13.91 -10.81
CA ASP A 218 -3.25 -13.43 -12.12
C ASP A 218 -4.32 -12.82 -13.07
N ARG A 219 -5.62 -12.96 -12.78
CA ARG A 219 -6.73 -12.69 -13.72
C ARG A 219 -7.72 -11.63 -13.21
N PRO A 220 -7.44 -10.33 -13.43
CA PRO A 220 -8.35 -9.24 -13.04
C PRO A 220 -9.73 -9.33 -13.69
N ASP A 221 -9.79 -9.80 -14.94
CA ASP A 221 -11.03 -10.04 -15.69
C ASP A 221 -11.91 -11.09 -14.99
N LEU A 222 -11.33 -12.23 -14.61
CA LEU A 222 -12.07 -13.27 -13.89
C LEU A 222 -12.38 -12.85 -12.45
N ALA A 223 -11.54 -12.02 -11.82
CA ALA A 223 -11.82 -11.46 -10.50
C ALA A 223 -13.14 -10.65 -10.51
N ILE A 224 -13.34 -9.83 -11.54
CA ILE A 224 -14.56 -9.04 -11.74
C ILE A 224 -15.76 -9.96 -11.98
N LEU A 225 -15.65 -10.91 -12.92
CA LEU A 225 -16.75 -11.80 -13.31
C LEU A 225 -17.22 -12.70 -12.15
N THR A 226 -16.31 -13.07 -11.25
CA THR A 226 -16.60 -13.92 -10.09
C THR A 226 -16.95 -13.15 -8.82
N ARG A 227 -16.89 -11.80 -8.87
CA ARG A 227 -17.03 -10.92 -7.70
C ARG A 227 -16.04 -11.29 -6.58
N ALA A 228 -14.80 -11.58 -6.95
CA ALA A 228 -13.72 -11.75 -5.99
C ALA A 228 -13.52 -10.45 -5.19
N ASP A 229 -13.09 -10.59 -3.94
CA ASP A 229 -12.75 -9.46 -3.07
C ASP A 229 -11.42 -8.82 -3.50
N GLY A 230 -10.59 -9.57 -4.22
CA GLY A 230 -9.32 -9.09 -4.75
C GLY A 230 -8.74 -9.91 -5.89
N VAL A 231 -7.63 -9.40 -6.41
CA VAL A 231 -6.74 -10.09 -7.35
C VAL A 231 -5.32 -10.05 -6.81
N HIS A 232 -4.54 -11.09 -7.05
CA HIS A 232 -3.11 -11.11 -6.76
C HIS A 232 -2.33 -11.30 -8.06
N VAL A 233 -1.29 -10.50 -8.27
CA VAL A 233 -0.42 -10.55 -9.45
C VAL A 233 1.04 -10.71 -9.04
N GLY A 234 1.85 -11.32 -9.90
CA GLY A 234 3.30 -11.35 -9.75
C GLY A 234 3.99 -10.20 -10.48
N GLN A 235 5.30 -10.36 -10.69
CA GLN A 235 6.14 -9.34 -11.32
C GLN A 235 6.05 -9.35 -12.86
N ASP A 236 5.62 -10.46 -13.44
CA ASP A 236 5.54 -10.65 -14.90
C ASP A 236 4.11 -10.46 -15.44
N GLU A 237 3.11 -10.46 -14.55
CA GLU A 237 1.71 -10.18 -14.86
C GLU A 237 1.44 -8.66 -14.97
N LEU A 238 0.16 -8.28 -15.13
CA LEU A 238 -0.22 -6.87 -15.29
C LEU A 238 0.24 -6.02 -14.10
N PRO A 239 0.82 -4.82 -14.34
CA PRO A 239 1.23 -3.94 -13.27
C PRO A 239 0.02 -3.41 -12.49
N VAL A 240 0.22 -3.11 -11.21
CA VAL A 240 -0.83 -2.66 -10.27
C VAL A 240 -1.71 -1.53 -10.83
N SER A 241 -1.11 -0.57 -11.54
CA SER A 241 -1.85 0.56 -12.14
C SER A 241 -2.86 0.11 -13.20
N GLU A 242 -2.50 -0.88 -14.02
CA GLU A 242 -3.35 -1.43 -15.06
C GLU A 242 -4.43 -2.33 -14.45
N VAL A 243 -4.07 -3.14 -13.46
CA VAL A 243 -5.04 -3.92 -12.68
C VAL A 243 -6.07 -2.99 -12.05
N ARG A 244 -5.63 -1.92 -11.37
CA ARG A 244 -6.50 -0.92 -10.74
C ARG A 244 -7.46 -0.27 -11.72
N ARG A 245 -7.03 -0.02 -12.96
CA ARG A 245 -7.87 0.53 -14.03
C ARG A 245 -8.99 -0.42 -14.43
N LEU A 246 -8.76 -1.74 -14.37
CA LEU A 246 -9.75 -2.76 -14.68
C LEU A 246 -10.71 -3.01 -13.52
N VAL A 247 -10.18 -3.21 -12.31
CA VAL A 247 -10.98 -3.67 -11.15
C VAL A 247 -11.61 -2.55 -10.33
N GLY A 248 -11.28 -1.30 -10.64
CA GLY A 248 -11.79 -0.13 -9.95
C GLY A 248 -11.15 0.11 -8.58
N THR A 249 -11.71 1.04 -7.84
CA THR A 249 -11.08 1.62 -6.64
C THR A 249 -11.23 0.77 -5.38
N THR A 250 -12.12 -0.22 -5.36
CA THR A 250 -12.51 -0.95 -4.14
C THR A 250 -11.88 -2.34 -4.02
N MET A 251 -11.74 -3.07 -5.14
CA MET A 251 -11.18 -4.42 -5.15
C MET A 251 -9.73 -4.42 -4.66
N GLN A 252 -9.36 -5.41 -3.84
CA GLN A 252 -8.01 -5.51 -3.27
C GLN A 252 -7.00 -5.98 -4.34
N ILE A 253 -5.81 -5.39 -4.37
CA ILE A 253 -4.73 -5.78 -5.27
C ILE A 253 -3.52 -6.22 -4.46
N GLY A 254 -3.19 -7.50 -4.58
CA GLY A 254 -1.98 -8.09 -4.00
C GLY A 254 -0.85 -8.19 -5.01
N VAL A 255 0.38 -8.04 -4.55
CA VAL A 255 1.57 -8.19 -5.39
C VAL A 255 2.58 -9.11 -4.73
N SER A 256 3.09 -10.10 -5.48
CA SER A 256 4.25 -10.88 -5.05
C SER A 256 5.54 -10.06 -5.16
N THR A 257 6.36 -10.09 -4.11
CA THR A 257 7.60 -9.31 -3.98
C THR A 257 8.73 -10.19 -3.46
N HIS A 258 9.94 -9.90 -3.91
CA HIS A 258 11.14 -10.71 -3.67
C HIS A 258 12.31 -9.90 -3.07
N ASN A 259 12.16 -8.59 -2.95
CA ASN A 259 13.12 -7.70 -2.30
C ASN A 259 12.44 -6.39 -1.89
N LEU A 260 13.14 -5.62 -1.05
CA LEU A 260 12.62 -4.36 -0.49
C LEU A 260 12.32 -3.31 -1.55
N THR A 261 13.07 -3.28 -2.66
CA THR A 261 12.82 -2.36 -3.78
C THR A 261 11.47 -2.63 -4.44
N GLN A 262 11.15 -3.90 -4.70
CA GLN A 262 9.83 -4.29 -5.23
C GLN A 262 8.71 -3.98 -4.24
N ALA A 263 8.92 -4.22 -2.94
CA ALA A 263 7.94 -3.92 -1.91
C ALA A 263 7.61 -2.42 -1.84
N ARG A 264 8.64 -1.56 -1.82
CA ARG A 264 8.48 -0.09 -1.88
C ARG A 264 7.77 0.36 -3.16
N ALA A 265 8.15 -0.21 -4.30
CA ALA A 265 7.50 0.10 -5.58
C ALA A 265 6.01 -0.29 -5.57
N ALA A 266 5.65 -1.43 -5.00
CA ALA A 266 4.26 -1.87 -4.87
C ALA A 266 3.41 -0.91 -4.00
N VAL A 267 3.98 -0.42 -2.88
CA VAL A 267 3.34 0.60 -2.04
C VAL A 267 3.03 1.87 -2.84
N LEU A 268 4.01 2.41 -3.57
CA LEU A 268 3.82 3.62 -4.39
C LEU A 268 2.87 3.39 -5.58
N ALA A 269 2.88 2.18 -6.15
CA ALA A 269 1.96 1.80 -7.21
C ALA A 269 0.50 1.76 -6.73
N GLY A 270 0.27 1.49 -5.44
CA GLY A 270 -1.04 1.43 -4.80
C GLY A 270 -1.59 0.02 -4.65
N ALA A 271 -0.70 -0.94 -4.38
CA ALA A 271 -1.08 -2.27 -3.91
C ALA A 271 -1.74 -2.17 -2.54
N ASP A 272 -2.71 -3.05 -2.27
CA ASP A 272 -3.39 -3.12 -0.97
C ASP A 272 -2.72 -4.13 -0.02
N TYR A 273 -1.96 -5.10 -0.55
CA TYR A 273 -1.18 -6.03 0.27
C TYR A 273 -0.01 -6.67 -0.52
N LEU A 274 0.94 -7.27 0.20
CA LEU A 274 2.13 -7.90 -0.36
C LEU A 274 2.16 -9.41 -0.08
N GLY A 275 2.61 -10.19 -1.04
CA GLY A 275 3.16 -11.52 -0.82
C GLY A 275 4.68 -11.43 -0.79
N CYS A 276 5.32 -11.78 0.32
CA CYS A 276 6.76 -11.65 0.52
C CYS A 276 7.41 -13.04 0.58
N GLY A 277 8.18 -13.40 -0.44
CA GLY A 277 8.79 -14.72 -0.49
C GLY A 277 9.59 -14.99 -1.76
N PRO A 278 10.07 -16.23 -1.97
CA PRO A 278 9.89 -17.37 -1.07
C PRO A 278 10.65 -17.18 0.25
N THR A 279 10.03 -17.59 1.36
CA THR A 279 10.63 -17.52 2.70
C THR A 279 11.54 -18.71 2.98
N PHE A 280 11.13 -19.92 2.59
CA PHE A 280 11.94 -21.13 2.69
C PHE A 280 12.10 -21.81 1.31
N PRO A 281 13.22 -22.51 1.07
CA PRO A 281 13.40 -23.26 -0.16
C PRO A 281 12.25 -24.24 -0.36
N SER A 282 11.76 -24.36 -1.60
CA SER A 282 10.76 -25.35 -1.98
C SER A 282 11.24 -26.10 -3.20
N GLY A 283 10.86 -27.38 -3.33
CA GLY A 283 11.23 -28.20 -4.49
C GLY A 283 10.64 -27.75 -5.82
N THR A 284 9.80 -26.70 -5.84
CA THR A 284 8.99 -26.30 -7.00
C THR A 284 9.54 -25.11 -7.81
N LYS A 285 10.48 -24.32 -7.29
CA LYS A 285 11.07 -23.16 -8.00
C LYS A 285 12.51 -22.90 -7.56
N HIS A 286 13.43 -22.80 -8.53
CA HIS A 286 14.79 -22.30 -8.32
C HIS A 286 14.81 -20.77 -8.40
N PHE A 287 15.39 -20.12 -7.39
CA PHE A 287 15.59 -18.67 -7.36
C PHE A 287 17.09 -18.39 -7.44
N ALA A 288 17.48 -17.45 -8.31
CA ALA A 288 18.87 -17.01 -8.43
C ALA A 288 19.34 -16.34 -7.13
N ASP A 289 18.48 -15.48 -6.56
CA ASP A 289 18.63 -14.88 -5.23
C ASP A 289 17.45 -15.28 -4.36
N PHE A 290 17.74 -16.03 -3.31
CA PHE A 290 16.72 -16.52 -2.38
C PHE A 290 16.43 -15.46 -1.30
N PRO A 291 15.21 -14.85 -1.23
CA PRO A 291 14.97 -13.72 -0.34
C PRO A 291 15.07 -14.06 1.15
N GLY A 292 14.48 -15.19 1.55
CA GLY A 292 14.56 -15.70 2.92
C GLY A 292 13.96 -14.79 3.99
N THR A 293 14.26 -15.10 5.25
CA THR A 293 13.78 -14.36 6.42
C THR A 293 14.40 -12.97 6.57
N ALA A 294 15.58 -12.74 5.98
CA ALA A 294 16.23 -11.42 5.96
C ALA A 294 15.37 -10.39 5.20
N PHE A 295 14.79 -10.78 4.06
CA PHE A 295 13.86 -9.93 3.34
C PHE A 295 12.60 -9.61 4.16
N LEU A 296 12.05 -10.60 4.89
CA LEU A 296 10.91 -10.37 5.77
C LEU A 296 11.23 -9.36 6.89
N GLN A 297 12.40 -9.49 7.53
CA GLN A 297 12.83 -8.53 8.55
C GLN A 297 12.91 -7.09 8.01
N GLN A 298 13.42 -6.92 6.78
CA GLN A 298 13.47 -5.61 6.14
C GLN A 298 12.07 -5.04 5.89
N VAL A 299 11.13 -5.86 5.40
CA VAL A 299 9.75 -5.43 5.16
C VAL A 299 9.06 -5.05 6.48
N ALA A 300 9.16 -5.89 7.51
CA ALA A 300 8.55 -5.64 8.81
C ALA A 300 9.12 -4.41 9.54
N ALA A 301 10.39 -4.08 9.31
CA ALA A 301 11.03 -2.92 9.91
C ALA A 301 10.66 -1.58 9.25
N GLU A 302 10.20 -1.60 7.99
CA GLU A 302 10.05 -0.38 7.20
C GLU A 302 8.62 -0.13 6.71
N LEU A 303 7.86 -1.18 6.40
CA LEU A 303 6.55 -1.08 5.76
C LEU A 303 5.44 -1.51 6.73
N SER A 304 4.32 -0.81 6.65
CA SER A 304 3.11 -1.13 7.41
C SER A 304 1.98 -1.69 6.53
N LEU A 305 2.16 -1.70 5.20
CA LEU A 305 1.20 -2.31 4.28
C LEU A 305 1.04 -3.80 4.63
N PRO A 306 -0.19 -4.36 4.67
CA PRO A 306 -0.40 -5.76 4.98
C PRO A 306 0.48 -6.68 4.12
N ALA A 307 1.29 -7.52 4.75
CA ALA A 307 2.25 -8.39 4.08
C ALA A 307 2.13 -9.82 4.60
N PHE A 308 2.13 -10.79 3.68
CA PHE A 308 2.07 -12.22 3.96
C PHE A 308 3.39 -12.86 3.58
N ALA A 309 4.05 -13.52 4.54
CA ALA A 309 5.18 -14.38 4.23
C ALA A 309 4.68 -15.58 3.41
N ILE A 310 5.37 -15.94 2.33
CA ILE A 310 4.95 -17.04 1.45
C ILE A 310 6.15 -17.89 1.01
N GLY A 311 5.92 -19.19 0.84
CA GLY A 311 6.88 -20.12 0.24
C GLY A 311 7.54 -21.03 1.27
N GLY A 312 7.18 -22.33 1.22
CA GLY A 312 7.76 -23.37 2.08
C GLY A 312 7.40 -23.28 3.57
N ILE A 313 6.35 -22.53 3.92
CA ILE A 313 5.94 -22.32 5.32
C ILE A 313 5.09 -23.50 5.80
N THR A 314 5.42 -24.00 6.98
CA THR A 314 4.74 -25.07 7.71
C THR A 314 4.74 -24.74 9.21
N LEU A 315 4.02 -25.52 10.03
CA LEU A 315 4.05 -25.35 11.48
C LEU A 315 5.47 -25.45 12.08
N SER A 316 6.35 -26.27 11.50
CA SER A 316 7.70 -26.49 12.04
C SER A 316 8.64 -25.29 11.85
N ASN A 317 8.36 -24.39 10.90
CA ASN A 317 9.19 -23.21 10.62
C ASN A 317 8.45 -21.88 10.79
N LEU A 318 7.18 -21.91 11.22
CA LEU A 318 6.36 -20.71 11.44
C LEU A 318 6.98 -19.75 12.45
N SER A 319 7.59 -20.26 13.53
CA SER A 319 8.24 -19.43 14.54
C SER A 319 9.41 -18.59 13.97
N ALA A 320 10.12 -19.12 12.98
CA ALA A 320 11.17 -18.38 12.29
C ALA A 320 10.61 -17.23 11.43
N VAL A 321 9.38 -17.35 10.93
CA VAL A 321 8.65 -16.25 10.28
C VAL A 321 8.23 -15.21 11.32
N GLN A 322 7.63 -15.62 12.44
CA GLN A 322 7.19 -14.72 13.50
C GLN A 322 8.36 -13.91 14.10
N ALA A 323 9.54 -14.53 14.22
CA ALA A 323 10.77 -13.87 14.66
C ALA A 323 11.24 -12.72 13.72
N THR A 324 10.69 -12.61 12.51
CA THR A 324 10.95 -11.49 11.60
C THR A 324 10.05 -10.28 11.83
N GLY A 325 9.02 -10.40 12.67
CA GLY A 325 7.96 -9.41 12.86
C GLY A 325 6.72 -9.66 12.01
N PHE A 326 6.73 -10.66 11.12
CA PHE A 326 5.56 -11.05 10.34
C PHE A 326 4.52 -11.75 11.20
N THR A 327 3.27 -11.30 11.08
CA THR A 327 2.10 -11.88 11.78
C THR A 327 1.13 -12.57 10.83
N ARG A 328 1.45 -12.62 9.53
CA ARG A 328 0.60 -13.18 8.48
C ARG A 328 1.40 -14.07 7.54
N VAL A 329 0.79 -15.19 7.14
CA VAL A 329 1.40 -16.20 6.27
C VAL A 329 0.45 -16.63 5.18
N ALA A 330 1.01 -16.93 4.00
CA ALA A 330 0.33 -17.55 2.90
C ALA A 330 0.91 -18.95 2.63
N VAL A 331 0.04 -19.94 2.55
CA VAL A 331 0.40 -21.36 2.43
C VAL A 331 -0.37 -22.04 1.30
N SER A 332 0.20 -23.12 0.76
CA SER A 332 -0.45 -23.92 -0.30
C SER A 332 -0.16 -25.39 -0.08
N GLY A 333 1.09 -25.83 -0.31
CA GLY A 333 1.47 -27.24 -0.28
C GLY A 333 1.15 -27.96 1.03
N VAL A 334 1.33 -27.31 2.19
CA VAL A 334 1.01 -27.89 3.50
C VAL A 334 -0.48 -28.22 3.66
N ILE A 335 -1.35 -27.48 2.98
CA ILE A 335 -2.81 -27.72 2.98
C ILE A 335 -3.16 -28.79 1.96
N SER A 336 -2.69 -28.65 0.71
CA SER A 336 -3.04 -29.57 -0.38
C SER A 336 -2.46 -30.98 -0.20
N GLN A 337 -1.38 -31.13 0.57
CA GLN A 337 -0.75 -32.42 0.88
C GLN A 337 -1.24 -33.00 2.22
N SER A 338 -2.08 -32.28 2.96
CA SER A 338 -2.62 -32.76 4.24
C SER A 338 -3.71 -33.78 4.02
N ILE A 339 -3.69 -34.85 4.83
CA ILE A 339 -4.80 -35.82 4.92
C ILE A 339 -6.03 -35.15 5.58
N ASP A 340 -5.80 -34.15 6.43
CA ASP A 340 -6.84 -33.37 7.09
C ASP A 340 -6.55 -31.86 6.93
N PRO A 341 -7.01 -31.24 5.83
CA PRO A 341 -6.82 -29.81 5.58
C PRO A 341 -7.44 -28.91 6.66
N ALA A 342 -8.57 -29.31 7.26
CA ALA A 342 -9.23 -28.53 8.30
C ALA A 342 -8.38 -28.47 9.58
N ALA A 343 -7.87 -29.63 10.03
CA ALA A 343 -6.99 -29.68 11.20
C ALA A 343 -5.68 -28.91 10.98
N GLU A 344 -5.14 -28.87 9.76
CA GLU A 344 -3.95 -28.08 9.45
C GLU A 344 -4.24 -26.56 9.50
N VAL A 345 -5.37 -26.10 8.94
CA VAL A 345 -5.82 -24.71 9.07
C VAL A 345 -5.97 -24.31 10.53
N GLN A 346 -6.66 -25.12 11.34
CA GLN A 346 -6.88 -24.83 12.76
C GLN A 346 -5.57 -24.76 13.55
N ARG A 347 -4.62 -25.66 13.28
CA ARG A 347 -3.29 -25.62 13.93
C ARG A 347 -2.50 -24.38 13.53
N LEU A 348 -2.52 -23.99 12.25
CA LEU A 348 -1.85 -22.77 11.79
C LEU A 348 -2.48 -21.52 12.41
N LEU A 349 -3.81 -21.45 12.47
CA LEU A 349 -4.52 -20.35 13.12
C LEU A 349 -4.18 -20.25 14.61
N ALA A 350 -4.13 -21.38 15.33
CA ALA A 350 -3.74 -21.41 16.73
C ALA A 350 -2.30 -20.89 16.94
N ALA A 351 -1.37 -21.33 16.10
CA ALA A 351 0.03 -20.91 16.18
C ALA A 351 0.27 -19.44 15.76
N LEU A 352 -0.59 -18.86 14.91
CA LEU A 352 -0.53 -17.44 14.55
C LEU A 352 -1.09 -16.50 15.61
N ARG A 353 -1.85 -17.02 16.59
CA ARG A 353 -2.42 -16.27 17.72
C ARG A 353 -1.48 -16.20 18.93
N SER A 354 -0.50 -17.11 19.03
CA SER A 354 0.51 -17.17 20.10
C SER A 354 1.67 -16.24 19.84
#